data_AF-A0A229XMV5-F1
#
_entry.id   AF-A0A229XMV5-F1
#
_cell.length_a   1.000
_cell.length_b   1.000
_cell.length_c   1.000
_cell.angle_alpha   90.00
_cell.angle_beta   90.00
_cell.angle_gamma   90.00
#
_symmetry.space_group_name_H-M   'P 1'
#
loop_
_entity.id
_entity.type
_entity.pdbx_description
1 polymer ?
#
loop_
_entity_poly.entity_id
_entity_poly.type
_entity_poly.pdbx_seq_one_letter_code
_entity_poly.pdbx_strand_id
1 'polypeptide(L)'
;MNFVSRKRVIFEILPSHPTRRPRLIFSPFHVPSSQVQRRTMSNSIDQKLAELQKYSACDVSDALLKLQKLPAGTAARAGHLADFTPFSPSIGRNATQPKIIAPASTFKFIPKDDRIPPSAEPVDSHGFPAGTHWVDFAKPGTIAVLEQPANQHCAVLGGIMAVRMKVLGVRGVLVNGRVRDLEEINECKLPVWAKGTSTVGSGAEAKPGARDVPVDVGGVTVSPGDIIFCDPLEGVVAIPQELLDQVLELMPRLVAMDDKVKVAVSQGMSVFDAFKQFRAKV
;
A
#
# COMPACT_ATOMS: atom_id res chain seq x y z
N MET A 1 -22.51 38.66 49.85
CA MET A 1 -22.13 37.89 51.06
C MET A 1 -20.62 37.75 51.05
N ASN A 2 -19.94 38.09 52.15
CA ASN A 2 -18.50 38.37 52.16
C ASN A 2 -17.66 37.09 52.30
N PHE A 3 -16.44 37.06 51.75
CA PHE A 3 -15.24 37.27 52.58
C PHE A 3 -13.96 37.48 51.74
N VAL A 4 -13.15 38.45 52.16
CA VAL A 4 -11.81 38.73 51.64
C VAL A 4 -10.79 38.20 52.63
N SER A 5 -9.64 37.70 52.18
CA SER A 5 -8.45 37.59 53.04
C SER A 5 -7.16 37.95 52.30
N ARG A 6 -6.56 39.07 52.71
CA ARG A 6 -5.15 39.43 52.47
C ARG A 6 -4.42 39.32 53.81
N LYS A 7 -3.15 38.89 53.82
CA LYS A 7 -2.20 39.31 54.87
C LYS A 7 -0.83 39.66 54.28
N ARG A 8 -0.19 40.67 54.88
CA ARG A 8 1.14 41.24 54.56
C ARG A 8 2.22 40.54 55.42
N VAL A 9 3.44 40.28 54.91
CA VAL A 9 4.68 41.12 54.89
C VAL A 9 5.12 41.69 56.26
N ILE A 10 6.36 41.39 56.71
CA ILE A 10 7.48 42.31 57.08
C ILE A 10 8.52 41.66 58.04
N PHE A 11 9.83 41.68 57.62
CA PHE A 11 11.14 41.84 58.32
C PHE A 11 11.41 41.25 59.75
N GLU A 12 12.63 41.09 60.30
CA GLU A 12 14.02 41.56 60.06
C GLU A 12 15.02 40.51 60.69
N ILE A 13 16.34 40.44 60.47
CA ILE A 13 17.46 41.24 61.06
C ILE A 13 18.80 40.83 60.38
N LEU A 14 19.71 41.80 60.16
CA LEU A 14 21.11 41.70 59.63
C LEU A 14 22.17 41.60 60.78
N PRO A 15 23.49 41.32 60.58
CA PRO A 15 24.39 41.63 59.44
C PRO A 15 25.20 40.37 58.94
N SER A 16 26.41 40.36 58.32
CA SER A 16 27.49 41.36 58.11
C SER A 16 28.41 41.13 56.88
N HIS A 17 29.52 41.89 56.84
CA HIS A 17 30.62 41.92 55.86
C HIS A 17 31.88 41.14 56.35
N PRO A 18 32.98 40.97 55.56
CA PRO A 18 33.08 40.63 54.13
C PRO A 18 34.30 39.72 53.76
N THR A 19 34.53 39.50 52.45
CA THR A 19 35.81 39.12 51.78
C THR A 19 36.59 37.85 52.19
N ARG A 20 36.64 36.86 51.28
CA ARG A 20 37.86 36.12 50.85
C ARG A 20 37.58 35.35 49.55
N ARG A 21 38.40 35.55 48.50
CA ARG A 21 38.42 34.69 47.30
C ARG A 21 39.28 33.44 47.58
N PRO A 22 38.87 32.25 47.11
CA PRO A 22 39.84 31.28 46.62
C PRO A 22 39.53 30.74 45.22
N ARG A 23 40.60 30.25 44.61
CA ARG A 23 40.82 29.85 43.22
C ARG A 23 39.86 28.80 42.65
N LEU A 24 39.63 28.91 41.34
CA LEU A 24 39.03 27.87 40.50
C LEU A 24 39.84 26.57 40.55
N ILE A 25 39.14 25.44 40.72
CA ILE A 25 39.63 24.10 40.40
C ILE A 25 38.54 23.46 39.53
N PHE A 26 38.79 23.35 38.23
CA PHE A 26 37.90 22.61 37.33
C PHE A 26 38.20 21.11 37.44
N SER A 27 37.25 20.35 37.99
CA SER A 27 37.20 18.89 37.82
C SER A 27 36.71 18.58 36.39
N PRO A 28 37.27 17.58 35.69
CA PRO A 28 36.85 17.26 34.32
C PRO A 28 35.40 16.77 34.31
N PHE A 29 34.54 17.46 33.55
CA PHE A 29 33.17 17.00 33.31
C PHE A 29 33.19 15.68 32.55
N HIS A 30 32.51 14.68 33.11
CA HIS A 30 32.32 13.37 32.49
C HIS A 30 31.42 13.54 31.25
N VAL A 31 32.00 13.41 30.05
CA VAL A 31 31.25 13.41 28.79
C VAL A 31 30.56 12.05 28.65
N PRO A 32 29.22 11.97 28.66
CA PRO A 32 28.53 10.73 28.37
C PRO A 32 28.79 10.38 26.90
N SER A 33 29.17 9.13 26.63
CA SER A 33 29.44 8.69 25.26
C SER A 33 28.20 8.91 24.40
N SER A 34 28.37 9.64 23.29
CA SER A 34 27.34 9.82 22.29
C SER A 34 27.07 8.49 21.60
N GLN A 35 26.13 7.72 22.14
CA GLN A 35 25.47 6.67 21.36
C GLN A 35 24.83 7.35 20.16
N VAL A 36 25.44 7.16 18.99
CA VAL A 36 24.90 7.56 17.70
C VAL A 36 23.66 6.70 17.46
N GLN A 37 22.52 7.13 17.99
CA GLN A 37 21.22 6.70 17.49
C GLN A 37 21.16 7.11 16.03
N ARG A 38 21.43 6.16 15.13
CA ARG A 38 20.98 6.24 13.74
C ARG A 38 19.47 6.27 13.77
N ARG A 39 18.90 7.48 13.90
CA ARG A 39 17.52 7.74 13.50
C ARG A 39 17.46 7.51 12.00
N THR A 40 17.06 6.31 11.61
CA THR A 40 16.47 6.09 10.29
C THR A 40 15.28 7.03 10.20
N MET A 41 15.41 8.10 9.41
CA MET A 41 14.27 8.89 8.99
C MET A 41 13.37 7.95 8.20
N SER A 42 12.26 7.50 8.79
CA SER A 42 11.24 6.81 8.00
C SER A 42 10.70 7.82 7.01
N ASN A 43 11.00 7.61 5.73
CA ASN A 43 10.38 8.37 4.64
C ASN A 43 8.85 8.32 4.77
N SER A 44 8.18 9.39 4.34
CA SER A 44 6.72 9.38 4.24
C SER A 44 6.27 8.33 3.23
N ILE A 45 5.01 7.88 3.34
CA ILE A 45 4.45 6.92 2.37
C ILE A 45 4.55 7.49 0.94
N ASP A 46 4.24 8.77 0.73
CA ASP A 46 4.31 9.41 -0.59
C ASP A 46 5.73 9.39 -1.18
N GLN A 47 6.77 9.57 -0.35
CA GLN A 47 8.17 9.43 -0.78
C GLN A 47 8.50 7.99 -1.19
N LYS A 48 8.02 6.99 -0.45
CA LYS A 48 8.19 5.56 -0.78
C LYS A 48 7.48 5.19 -2.09
N LEU A 49 6.26 5.69 -2.29
CA LEU A 49 5.49 5.49 -3.53
C LEU A 49 6.13 6.21 -4.74
N ALA A 50 6.71 7.39 -4.54
CA ALA A 50 7.46 8.11 -5.56
C ALA A 50 8.77 7.39 -5.93
N GLU A 51 9.44 6.75 -4.98
CA GLU A 51 10.63 5.94 -5.23
C GLU A 51 10.29 4.69 -6.07
N LEU A 52 9.17 4.01 -5.78
CA LEU A 52 8.71 2.83 -6.52
C LEU A 52 8.47 3.10 -8.03
N GLN A 53 8.13 4.33 -8.43
CA GLN A 53 7.88 4.68 -9.85
C GLN A 53 9.07 4.39 -10.79
N LYS A 54 10.30 4.37 -10.25
CA LYS A 54 11.53 4.11 -11.01
C LYS A 54 11.65 2.67 -11.54
N TYR A 55 10.91 1.74 -10.94
CA TYR A 55 11.05 0.30 -11.17
C TYR A 55 9.84 -0.28 -11.91
N SER A 56 9.94 -1.49 -12.45
CA SER A 56 8.82 -2.25 -13.03
C SER A 56 8.11 -3.13 -11.98
N ALA A 57 6.91 -3.61 -12.28
CA ALA A 57 6.25 -4.64 -11.46
C ALA A 57 7.06 -5.96 -11.38
N CYS A 58 7.88 -6.25 -12.40
CA CYS A 58 8.79 -7.40 -12.41
C CYS A 58 9.92 -7.25 -11.38
N ASP A 59 10.56 -6.07 -11.31
CA ASP A 59 11.59 -5.79 -10.30
C ASP A 59 11.05 -5.90 -8.87
N VAL A 60 9.80 -5.48 -8.65
CA VAL A 60 9.10 -5.61 -7.36
C VAL A 60 8.86 -7.08 -7.02
N SER A 61 8.45 -7.88 -8.01
CA SER A 61 8.22 -9.32 -7.85
C SER A 61 9.52 -10.06 -7.53
N ASP A 62 10.63 -9.73 -8.18
CA ASP A 62 11.94 -10.32 -7.88
C ASP A 62 12.44 -9.97 -6.46
N ALA A 63 12.17 -8.75 -5.98
CA ALA A 63 12.44 -8.37 -4.58
C ALA A 63 11.55 -9.15 -3.60
N LEU A 64 10.25 -9.27 -3.88
CA LEU A 64 9.33 -10.05 -3.04
C LEU A 64 9.66 -11.54 -3.02
N LEU A 65 10.14 -12.11 -4.13
CA LEU A 65 10.58 -13.51 -4.21
C LEU A 65 11.80 -13.80 -3.31
N LYS A 66 12.64 -12.79 -3.04
CA LYS A 66 13.76 -12.88 -2.08
C LYS A 66 13.34 -12.70 -0.63
N LEU A 67 12.25 -11.95 -0.36
CA LEU A 67 11.80 -11.58 0.98
C LEU A 67 10.74 -12.53 1.56
N GLN A 68 9.82 -13.01 0.74
CA GLN A 68 8.68 -13.82 1.18
C GLN A 68 9.13 -15.24 1.56
N LYS A 69 9.06 -15.55 2.85
CA LYS A 69 9.32 -16.90 3.40
C LYS A 69 8.03 -17.70 3.38
N LEU A 70 7.85 -18.53 2.35
CA LEU A 70 6.68 -19.38 2.20
C LEU A 70 6.94 -20.81 2.71
N PRO A 71 5.90 -21.54 3.17
CA PRO A 71 6.03 -22.96 3.51
C PRO A 71 6.53 -23.79 2.32
N ALA A 72 7.35 -24.80 2.59
CA ALA A 72 7.87 -25.70 1.56
C ALA A 72 6.72 -26.30 0.72
N GLY A 73 6.88 -26.31 -0.61
CA GLY A 73 5.85 -26.75 -1.56
C GLY A 73 4.79 -25.69 -1.91
N THR A 74 4.77 -24.53 -1.26
CA THR A 74 3.91 -23.40 -1.66
C THR A 74 4.55 -22.65 -2.83
N ALA A 75 3.82 -22.49 -3.94
CA ALA A 75 4.31 -21.71 -5.07
C ALA A 75 4.41 -20.22 -4.71
N ALA A 76 5.60 -19.63 -4.91
CA ALA A 76 5.81 -18.21 -4.68
C ALA A 76 5.07 -17.37 -5.72
N ARG A 77 4.00 -16.70 -5.29
CA ARG A 77 3.28 -15.72 -6.11
C ARG A 77 3.99 -14.36 -6.15
N ALA A 78 4.90 -14.08 -5.20
CA ALA A 78 5.70 -12.85 -5.16
C ALA A 78 4.88 -11.55 -5.31
N GLY A 79 3.66 -11.54 -4.74
CA GLY A 79 2.70 -10.44 -4.87
C GLY A 79 1.97 -10.34 -6.23
N HIS A 80 2.34 -11.12 -7.25
CA HIS A 80 1.79 -10.98 -8.59
C HIS A 80 0.30 -11.35 -8.68
N LEU A 81 -0.52 -10.34 -9.00
CA LEU A 81 -1.95 -10.44 -9.22
C LEU A 81 -2.20 -10.72 -10.70
N ALA A 82 -2.49 -11.98 -11.03
CA ALA A 82 -2.60 -12.45 -12.42
C ALA A 82 -3.92 -12.02 -13.10
N ASP A 83 -3.89 -12.08 -14.44
CA ASP A 83 -5.05 -11.99 -15.35
C ASP A 83 -5.82 -10.67 -15.35
N PHE A 84 -5.24 -9.60 -14.78
CA PHE A 84 -5.79 -8.25 -14.85
C PHE A 84 -5.52 -7.59 -16.21
N THR A 85 -6.59 -7.11 -16.84
CA THR A 85 -6.56 -6.26 -18.03
C THR A 85 -7.03 -4.85 -17.66
N PRO A 86 -6.35 -3.77 -18.09
CA PRO A 86 -6.85 -2.41 -17.90
C PRO A 86 -8.01 -2.15 -18.85
N PHE A 87 -9.04 -1.46 -18.35
CA PHE A 87 -10.25 -1.07 -19.07
C PHE A 87 -10.42 0.46 -19.16
N SER A 88 -9.66 1.24 -18.39
CA SER A 88 -9.62 2.71 -18.43
C SER A 88 -8.27 3.20 -17.91
N PRO A 89 -7.70 4.31 -18.41
CA PRO A 89 -8.25 5.23 -19.43
C PRO A 89 -8.13 4.73 -20.88
N SER A 90 -7.56 3.54 -21.09
CA SER A 90 -7.57 2.80 -22.35
C SER A 90 -7.75 1.31 -22.06
N ILE A 91 -8.36 0.57 -23.01
CA ILE A 91 -8.47 -0.89 -22.94
C ILE A 91 -7.16 -1.53 -23.40
N GLY A 92 -6.64 -2.48 -22.61
CA GLY A 92 -5.43 -3.24 -22.94
C GLY A 92 -4.11 -2.59 -22.47
N ARG A 93 -3.07 -3.41 -22.37
CA ARG A 93 -1.73 -3.01 -21.88
C ARG A 93 -1.15 -1.88 -22.73
N ASN A 94 -0.56 -0.87 -22.10
CA ASN A 94 -0.09 0.35 -22.77
C ASN A 94 1.10 0.99 -22.04
N ALA A 95 2.29 0.90 -22.62
CA ALA A 95 3.54 1.44 -22.07
C ALA A 95 3.59 2.98 -21.93
N THR A 96 2.65 3.73 -22.53
CA THR A 96 2.61 5.20 -22.44
C THR A 96 1.79 5.71 -21.25
N GLN A 97 1.02 4.84 -20.58
CA GLN A 97 0.29 5.21 -19.37
C GLN A 97 1.23 5.20 -18.15
N PRO A 98 1.07 6.13 -17.19
CA PRO A 98 1.87 6.14 -15.97
C PRO A 98 1.46 4.99 -15.03
N LYS A 99 2.43 4.48 -14.26
CA LYS A 99 2.19 3.49 -13.21
C LYS A 99 1.36 4.10 -12.10
N ILE A 100 0.38 3.36 -11.59
CA ILE A 100 -0.48 3.80 -10.49
C ILE A 100 -0.10 2.98 -9.27
N ILE A 101 0.40 3.65 -8.24
CA ILE A 101 0.93 3.02 -7.03
C ILE A 101 0.28 3.70 -5.83
N ALA A 102 -0.42 2.94 -5.00
CA ALA A 102 -1.14 3.44 -3.82
C ALA A 102 -1.46 2.32 -2.81
N PRO A 103 -1.76 2.64 -1.54
CA PRO A 103 -2.27 1.67 -0.59
C PRO A 103 -3.63 1.11 -1.02
N ALA A 104 -3.93 -0.13 -0.64
CA ALA A 104 -5.20 -0.80 -0.89
C ALA A 104 -6.30 -0.31 0.08
N SER A 105 -7.49 -0.03 -0.45
CA SER A 105 -8.75 -0.23 0.27
C SER A 105 -9.44 -1.46 -0.29
N THR A 106 -9.99 -2.33 0.56
CA THR A 106 -10.45 -3.66 0.13
C THR A 106 -11.96 -3.82 0.30
N PHE A 107 -12.59 -4.55 -0.61
CA PHE A 107 -14.02 -4.81 -0.64
C PHE A 107 -14.26 -6.29 -0.99
N LYS A 108 -14.88 -7.03 -0.06
CA LYS A 108 -15.25 -8.42 -0.25
C LYS A 108 -16.72 -8.50 -0.63
N PHE A 109 -17.02 -8.98 -1.83
CA PHE A 109 -18.37 -9.39 -2.21
C PHE A 109 -18.62 -10.83 -1.76
N ILE A 110 -19.87 -11.14 -1.50
CA ILE A 110 -20.36 -12.48 -1.15
C ILE A 110 -21.47 -12.89 -2.13
N PRO A 111 -21.76 -14.19 -2.27
CA PRO A 111 -22.95 -14.65 -3.00
C PRO A 111 -24.21 -13.93 -2.52
N LYS A 112 -25.14 -13.69 -3.45
CA LYS A 112 -26.37 -12.94 -3.22
C LYS A 112 -27.20 -13.47 -2.05
N ASP A 113 -27.26 -14.79 -1.91
CA ASP A 113 -28.11 -15.46 -0.93
C ASP A 113 -27.39 -15.78 0.40
N ASP A 114 -26.06 -15.59 0.45
CA ASP A 114 -25.26 -15.80 1.66
C ASP A 114 -25.59 -14.78 2.74
N ARG A 115 -25.39 -15.15 4.01
CA ARG A 115 -25.55 -14.20 5.12
C ARG A 115 -24.34 -13.27 5.19
N ILE A 116 -24.59 -12.00 5.57
CA ILE A 116 -23.52 -11.05 5.88
C ILE A 116 -22.71 -11.63 7.06
N PRO A 117 -21.36 -11.63 7.00
CA PRO A 117 -20.54 -12.15 8.09
C PRO A 117 -20.79 -11.38 9.41
N PRO A 118 -20.82 -12.04 10.59
CA PRO A 118 -21.05 -11.35 11.86
C PRO A 118 -20.05 -10.22 12.18
N SER A 119 -18.86 -10.24 11.59
CA SER A 119 -17.85 -9.17 11.69
C SER A 119 -18.22 -7.86 10.96
N ALA A 120 -19.39 -7.81 10.33
CA ALA A 120 -19.89 -6.67 9.55
C ALA A 120 -21.13 -5.96 10.14
N GLU A 121 -21.68 -6.39 11.29
CA GLU A 121 -22.85 -5.75 11.93
C GLU A 121 -22.45 -4.63 12.95
N PRO A 122 -23.19 -3.51 13.07
CA PRO A 122 -22.68 -2.21 13.55
C PRO A 122 -22.63 -2.03 15.10
N VAL A 123 -21.88 -1.08 15.67
CA VAL A 123 -21.20 0.13 15.14
C VAL A 123 -19.67 -0.06 15.15
N ASP A 124 -18.95 0.57 14.22
CA ASP A 124 -17.50 0.37 13.90
C ASP A 124 -17.15 -1.00 13.26
N SER A 125 -18.09 -1.56 12.50
CA SER A 125 -17.90 -2.83 11.79
C SER A 125 -17.25 -2.72 10.42
N HIS A 126 -16.78 -3.86 9.91
CA HIS A 126 -16.31 -4.02 8.53
C HIS A 126 -17.46 -4.06 7.50
N GLY A 127 -18.69 -3.71 7.87
CA GLY A 127 -19.85 -3.76 6.99
C GLY A 127 -20.28 -2.43 6.38
N PHE A 128 -21.54 -2.42 5.97
CA PHE A 128 -22.22 -1.30 5.32
C PHE A 128 -23.55 -1.03 6.02
N PRO A 129 -23.75 0.14 6.66
CA PRO A 129 -25.01 0.50 7.31
C PRO A 129 -26.20 0.49 6.35
N ALA A 130 -27.39 0.15 6.87
CA ALA A 130 -28.63 0.20 6.11
C ALA A 130 -28.88 1.61 5.52
N GLY A 131 -29.35 1.66 4.27
CA GLY A 131 -29.56 2.92 3.54
C GLY A 131 -28.29 3.54 2.93
N THR A 132 -27.12 2.92 3.09
CA THR A 132 -25.87 3.35 2.42
C THR A 132 -25.50 2.43 1.26
N HIS A 133 -24.66 2.90 0.33
CA HIS A 133 -24.11 2.07 -0.73
C HIS A 133 -22.61 1.83 -0.49
N TRP A 134 -22.13 0.62 -0.76
CA TRP A 134 -20.75 0.19 -0.46
C TRP A 134 -19.68 1.11 -1.07
N VAL A 135 -19.96 1.69 -2.24
CA VAL A 135 -19.04 2.56 -2.98
C VAL A 135 -18.69 3.84 -2.22
N ASP A 136 -19.58 4.32 -1.34
CA ASP A 136 -19.39 5.54 -0.56
C ASP A 136 -18.33 5.39 0.54
N PHE A 137 -17.90 4.16 0.81
CA PHE A 137 -16.80 3.84 1.73
C PHE A 137 -15.45 3.69 1.04
N ALA A 138 -15.36 3.95 -0.28
CA ALA A 138 -14.10 3.96 -1.01
C ALA A 138 -13.20 5.11 -0.54
N LYS A 139 -11.95 4.80 -0.19
CA LYS A 139 -11.06 5.74 0.50
C LYS A 139 -10.29 6.62 -0.49
N PRO A 140 -10.23 7.96 -0.28
CA PRO A 140 -9.40 8.86 -1.08
C PRO A 140 -7.93 8.41 -1.04
N GLY A 141 -7.21 8.57 -2.15
CA GLY A 141 -5.78 8.27 -2.23
C GLY A 141 -5.42 6.78 -2.32
N THR A 142 -6.40 5.86 -2.20
CA THR A 142 -6.16 4.40 -2.28
C THR A 142 -6.45 3.82 -3.67
N ILE A 143 -6.02 2.58 -3.93
CA ILE A 143 -6.61 1.72 -4.98
C ILE A 143 -7.66 0.83 -4.33
N ALA A 144 -8.88 0.80 -4.88
CA ALA A 144 -9.94 -0.06 -4.40
C ALA A 144 -9.79 -1.48 -4.99
N VAL A 145 -9.63 -2.49 -4.15
CA VAL A 145 -9.45 -3.90 -4.53
C VAL A 145 -10.71 -4.69 -4.18
N LEU A 146 -11.40 -5.18 -5.21
CA LEU A 146 -12.68 -5.87 -5.10
C LEU A 146 -12.49 -7.36 -5.34
N GLU A 147 -12.83 -8.18 -4.35
CA GLU A 147 -12.99 -9.63 -4.51
C GLU A 147 -14.44 -9.95 -4.89
N GLN A 148 -14.63 -10.48 -6.10
CA GLN A 148 -15.88 -11.12 -6.50
C GLN A 148 -15.81 -12.62 -6.13
N PRO A 149 -16.91 -13.24 -5.65
CA PRO A 149 -16.96 -14.68 -5.46
C PRO A 149 -16.62 -15.45 -6.74
N ALA A 150 -15.97 -16.59 -6.58
CA ALA A 150 -15.57 -17.45 -7.68
C ALA A 150 -16.79 -17.96 -8.50
N ASN A 151 -16.53 -18.29 -9.77
CA ASN A 151 -17.50 -18.88 -10.71
C ASN A 151 -18.73 -18.01 -11.04
N GLN A 152 -18.63 -16.68 -10.88
CA GLN A 152 -19.71 -15.75 -11.22
C GLN A 152 -19.59 -15.10 -12.60
N HIS A 153 -20.74 -14.73 -13.16
CA HIS A 153 -20.88 -14.16 -14.50
C HIS A 153 -21.29 -12.67 -14.51
N CYS A 154 -21.86 -12.15 -13.42
CA CYS A 154 -22.19 -10.73 -13.24
C CYS A 154 -20.95 -9.83 -13.06
N ALA A 155 -21.11 -8.52 -13.23
CA ALA A 155 -20.11 -7.50 -12.90
C ALA A 155 -20.37 -6.83 -11.54
N VAL A 156 -19.32 -6.68 -10.74
CA VAL A 156 -19.37 -6.01 -9.42
C VAL A 156 -19.06 -4.51 -9.46
N LEU A 157 -18.53 -4.02 -10.59
CA LEU A 157 -18.30 -2.60 -10.85
C LEU A 157 -18.93 -2.20 -12.20
N GLY A 158 -19.59 -1.04 -12.21
CA GLY A 158 -20.14 -0.38 -13.39
C GLY A 158 -19.82 1.12 -13.36
N GLY A 159 -20.29 1.85 -14.36
CA GLY A 159 -19.86 3.23 -14.63
C GLY A 159 -20.19 4.22 -13.52
N ILE A 160 -21.44 4.19 -13.02
CA ILE A 160 -21.88 4.96 -11.83
C ILE A 160 -20.93 4.80 -10.64
N MET A 161 -20.48 3.57 -10.35
CA MET A 161 -19.57 3.30 -9.23
C MET A 161 -18.16 3.83 -9.51
N ALA A 162 -17.67 3.72 -10.74
CA ALA A 162 -16.38 4.30 -11.14
C ALA A 162 -16.39 5.84 -11.06
N VAL A 163 -17.46 6.49 -11.54
CA VAL A 163 -17.67 7.95 -11.40
C VAL A 163 -17.68 8.35 -9.93
N ARG A 164 -18.39 7.61 -9.06
CA ARG A 164 -18.41 7.91 -7.63
C ARG A 164 -17.04 7.75 -6.96
N MET A 165 -16.30 6.68 -7.27
CA MET A 165 -14.93 6.50 -6.79
C MET A 165 -13.98 7.60 -7.28
N LYS A 166 -14.15 8.08 -8.52
CA LYS A 166 -13.41 9.23 -9.07
C LYS A 166 -13.67 10.51 -8.26
N VAL A 167 -14.93 10.79 -7.95
CA VAL A 167 -15.34 11.93 -7.10
C VAL A 167 -14.78 11.82 -5.68
N LEU A 168 -14.70 10.60 -5.13
CA LEU A 168 -14.10 10.32 -3.82
C LEU A 168 -12.55 10.38 -3.82
N GLY A 169 -11.90 10.64 -4.96
CA GLY A 169 -10.43 10.75 -5.03
C GLY A 169 -9.68 9.42 -4.97
N VAL A 170 -10.34 8.30 -5.29
CA VAL A 170 -9.71 6.98 -5.46
C VAL A 170 -8.71 7.05 -6.62
N ARG A 171 -7.54 6.40 -6.48
CA ARG A 171 -6.44 6.42 -7.46
C ARG A 171 -6.62 5.40 -8.59
N GLY A 172 -7.34 4.33 -8.35
CA GLY A 172 -7.74 3.33 -9.33
C GLY A 172 -8.53 2.18 -8.71
N VAL A 173 -8.99 1.23 -9.52
CA VAL A 173 -9.77 0.07 -9.08
C VAL A 173 -9.19 -1.22 -9.68
N LEU A 174 -9.02 -2.23 -8.84
CA LEU A 174 -8.77 -3.62 -9.24
C LEU A 174 -10.01 -4.45 -8.96
N VAL A 175 -10.57 -5.09 -9.97
CA VAL A 175 -11.70 -6.01 -9.84
C VAL A 175 -11.22 -7.46 -10.09
N ASN A 176 -11.03 -8.24 -9.02
CA ASN A 176 -10.85 -9.69 -9.10
C ASN A 176 -12.20 -10.33 -9.47
N GLY A 177 -12.61 -10.14 -10.73
CA GLY A 177 -13.97 -10.31 -11.19
C GLY A 177 -14.24 -9.50 -12.46
N ARG A 178 -15.50 -9.10 -12.66
CA ARG A 178 -15.97 -8.49 -13.92
C ARG A 178 -16.43 -7.04 -13.75
N VAL A 179 -16.23 -6.26 -14.82
CA VAL A 179 -16.73 -4.89 -15.00
C VAL A 179 -17.82 -4.82 -16.07
N ARG A 180 -18.63 -3.76 -16.04
CA ARG A 180 -19.57 -3.41 -17.12
C ARG A 180 -19.57 -1.90 -17.37
N ASP A 181 -20.40 -1.42 -18.30
CA ASP A 181 -20.55 0.01 -18.61
C ASP A 181 -19.21 0.65 -19.04
N LEU A 182 -18.51 -0.01 -19.99
CA LEU A 182 -17.12 0.32 -20.36
C LEU A 182 -16.92 1.73 -20.91
N GLU A 183 -17.94 2.31 -21.54
CA GLU A 183 -17.93 3.68 -22.04
C GLU A 183 -17.82 4.67 -20.87
N GLU A 184 -18.77 4.64 -19.92
CA GLU A 184 -18.74 5.44 -18.68
C GLU A 184 -17.44 5.25 -17.88
N ILE A 185 -16.94 4.00 -17.78
CA ILE A 185 -15.66 3.69 -17.11
C ILE A 185 -14.48 4.37 -17.83
N ASN A 186 -14.47 4.42 -19.17
CA ASN A 186 -13.45 5.12 -19.94
C ASN A 186 -13.61 6.65 -19.89
N GLU A 187 -14.83 7.17 -19.86
CA GLU A 187 -15.11 8.61 -19.81
C GLU A 187 -14.64 9.24 -18.50
N CYS A 188 -14.88 8.59 -17.35
CA CYS A 188 -14.52 9.14 -16.04
C CYS A 188 -12.99 9.25 -15.79
N LYS A 189 -12.15 8.63 -16.65
CA LYS A 189 -10.68 8.56 -16.53
C LYS A 189 -10.21 8.14 -15.12
N LEU A 190 -10.96 7.27 -14.45
CA LEU A 190 -10.48 6.52 -13.29
C LEU A 190 -9.80 5.26 -13.82
N PRO A 191 -8.53 4.98 -13.47
CA PRO A 191 -7.91 3.72 -13.88
C PRO A 191 -8.66 2.53 -13.30
N VAL A 192 -9.13 1.64 -14.17
CA VAL A 192 -9.88 0.42 -13.78
C VAL A 192 -9.21 -0.77 -14.45
N TRP A 193 -8.95 -1.82 -13.68
CA TRP A 193 -8.48 -3.11 -14.16
C TRP A 193 -9.42 -4.21 -13.70
N ALA A 194 -9.64 -5.23 -14.53
CA ALA A 194 -10.49 -6.36 -14.18
C ALA A 194 -10.03 -7.65 -14.86
N LYS A 195 -10.55 -8.79 -14.40
CA LYS A 195 -10.33 -10.11 -15.03
C LYS A 195 -11.28 -10.40 -16.20
N GLY A 196 -12.29 -9.57 -16.42
CA GLY A 196 -13.18 -9.69 -17.57
C GLY A 196 -14.34 -8.71 -17.52
N THR A 197 -15.31 -8.94 -18.39
CA THR A 197 -16.51 -8.11 -18.53
C THR A 197 -17.80 -8.90 -18.28
N SER A 198 -18.90 -8.18 -18.10
CA SER A 198 -20.28 -8.68 -18.15
C SER A 198 -21.22 -7.57 -18.63
N THR A 199 -22.45 -7.92 -18.99
CA THR A 199 -23.57 -6.97 -19.13
C THR A 199 -24.48 -6.97 -17.89
N VAL A 200 -24.45 -8.05 -17.10
CA VAL A 200 -25.31 -8.28 -15.95
C VAL A 200 -24.69 -7.62 -14.70
N GLY A 201 -25.48 -6.86 -13.94
CA GLY A 201 -25.03 -6.23 -12.70
C GLY A 201 -24.99 -7.20 -11.50
N SER A 202 -24.21 -6.85 -10.48
CA SER A 202 -23.93 -7.69 -9.30
C SER A 202 -25.14 -8.37 -8.69
N GLY A 203 -26.26 -7.65 -8.54
CA GLY A 203 -27.50 -8.15 -7.92
C GLY A 203 -28.15 -9.38 -8.57
N ALA A 204 -27.60 -9.92 -9.66
CA ALA A 204 -27.91 -11.27 -10.14
C ALA A 204 -27.33 -12.37 -9.23
N GLU A 205 -26.05 -12.28 -8.84
CA GLU A 205 -25.28 -13.36 -8.20
C GLU A 205 -24.53 -12.93 -6.93
N ALA A 206 -24.28 -11.63 -6.73
CA ALA A 206 -23.40 -11.10 -5.68
C ALA A 206 -23.99 -9.88 -4.95
N LYS A 207 -23.49 -9.65 -3.72
CA LYS A 207 -23.70 -8.42 -2.95
C LYS A 207 -22.45 -8.04 -2.16
N PRO A 208 -22.29 -6.77 -1.75
CA PRO A 208 -21.21 -6.37 -0.84
C PRO A 208 -21.36 -7.11 0.49
N GLY A 209 -20.30 -7.74 0.98
CA GLY A 209 -20.27 -8.45 2.26
C GLY A 209 -19.48 -7.72 3.33
N ALA A 210 -18.28 -7.24 2.99
CA ALA A 210 -17.42 -6.49 3.90
C ALA A 210 -16.48 -5.51 3.17
N ARG A 211 -15.89 -4.58 3.92
CA ARG A 211 -14.83 -3.65 3.53
C ARG A 211 -13.70 -3.68 4.55
N ASP A 212 -12.52 -3.21 4.16
CA ASP A 212 -11.35 -3.09 5.04
C ASP A 212 -10.95 -4.43 5.70
N VAL A 213 -11.19 -5.54 5.01
CA VAL A 213 -10.77 -6.90 5.40
C VAL A 213 -9.79 -7.47 4.37
N PRO A 214 -8.95 -8.46 4.71
CA PRO A 214 -8.16 -9.17 3.71
C PRO A 214 -9.05 -9.82 2.64
N VAL A 215 -8.65 -9.67 1.38
CA VAL A 215 -9.36 -10.20 0.21
C VAL A 215 -8.48 -11.15 -0.59
N ASP A 216 -9.05 -12.18 -1.19
CA ASP A 216 -8.33 -13.04 -2.14
C ASP A 216 -8.34 -12.45 -3.55
N VAL A 217 -7.17 -12.43 -4.18
CA VAL A 217 -6.98 -12.00 -5.57
C VAL A 217 -6.33 -13.11 -6.40
N GLY A 218 -6.99 -14.26 -6.45
CA GLY A 218 -6.54 -15.43 -7.22
C GLY A 218 -5.42 -16.19 -6.52
N GLY A 219 -5.59 -16.48 -5.23
CA GLY A 219 -4.58 -17.14 -4.40
C GLY A 219 -3.49 -16.20 -3.85
N VAL A 220 -3.69 -14.88 -3.96
CA VAL A 220 -2.86 -13.86 -3.32
C VAL A 220 -3.76 -13.04 -2.39
N THR A 221 -3.52 -13.12 -1.10
CA THR A 221 -4.19 -12.27 -0.11
C THR A 221 -3.69 -10.84 -0.25
N VAL A 222 -4.61 -9.89 -0.36
CA VAL A 222 -4.36 -8.45 -0.29
C VAL A 222 -5.04 -7.91 0.96
N SER A 223 -4.27 -7.28 1.84
CA SER A 223 -4.76 -6.64 3.07
C SER A 223 -5.01 -5.14 2.84
N PRO A 224 -5.90 -4.51 3.63
CA PRO A 224 -6.01 -3.05 3.64
C PRO A 224 -4.67 -2.43 4.02
N GLY A 225 -4.22 -1.43 3.25
CA GLY A 225 -2.92 -0.77 3.46
C GLY A 225 -1.76 -1.34 2.64
N ASP A 226 -1.87 -2.57 2.10
CA ASP A 226 -0.86 -3.13 1.18
C ASP A 226 -0.69 -2.24 -0.05
N ILE A 227 0.54 -2.13 -0.56
CA ILE A 227 0.80 -1.25 -1.70
C ILE A 227 0.50 -1.98 -2.99
N ILE A 228 -0.54 -1.54 -3.67
CA ILE A 228 -0.86 -2.00 -5.02
C ILE A 228 -0.04 -1.19 -6.01
N PHE A 229 0.68 -1.91 -6.86
CA PHE A 229 1.46 -1.37 -7.96
C PHE A 229 0.86 -1.88 -9.27
N CYS A 230 0.20 -0.99 -10.00
CA CYS A 230 -0.30 -1.26 -11.34
C CYS A 230 0.70 -0.70 -12.37
N ASP A 231 1.39 -1.61 -13.07
CA ASP A 231 2.22 -1.33 -14.23
C ASP A 231 1.41 -1.52 -15.52
N PRO A 232 1.12 -0.46 -16.29
CA PRO A 232 0.30 -0.55 -17.50
C PRO A 232 0.83 -1.47 -18.60
N LEU A 233 2.12 -1.85 -18.58
CA LEU A 233 2.70 -2.79 -19.53
C LEU A 233 2.83 -4.20 -18.92
N GLU A 234 3.41 -4.30 -17.73
CA GLU A 234 3.78 -5.59 -17.14
C GLU A 234 2.62 -6.30 -16.41
N GLY A 235 1.74 -5.53 -15.75
CA GLY A 235 0.61 -6.04 -14.97
C GLY A 235 0.60 -5.52 -13.54
N VAL A 236 0.14 -6.33 -12.59
CA VAL A 236 -0.15 -5.87 -11.23
C VAL A 236 0.60 -6.72 -10.18
N VAL A 237 1.13 -6.05 -9.16
CA VAL A 237 1.77 -6.67 -8.00
C VAL A 237 1.31 -5.99 -6.71
N ALA A 238 1.05 -6.77 -5.67
CA ALA A 238 0.76 -6.31 -4.31
C ALA A 238 2.00 -6.49 -3.43
N ILE A 239 2.43 -5.41 -2.79
CA ILE A 239 3.53 -5.40 -1.81
C ILE A 239 2.89 -5.37 -0.42
N PRO A 240 3.07 -6.40 0.42
CA PRO A 240 2.64 -6.35 1.82
C PRO A 240 3.21 -5.12 2.52
N GLN A 241 2.38 -4.37 3.24
CA GLN A 241 2.77 -3.06 3.78
C GLN A 241 4.04 -3.13 4.65
N GLU A 242 4.22 -4.23 5.40
CA GLU A 242 5.37 -4.52 6.26
C GLU A 242 6.66 -4.87 5.51
N LEU A 243 6.57 -5.23 4.22
CA LEU A 243 7.72 -5.53 3.37
C LEU A 243 8.17 -4.35 2.51
N LEU A 244 7.38 -3.27 2.43
CA LEU A 244 7.65 -2.11 1.56
C LEU A 244 9.08 -1.54 1.70
N ASP A 245 9.55 -1.37 2.94
CA ASP A 245 10.90 -0.82 3.20
C ASP A 245 12.00 -1.79 2.77
N GLN A 246 11.80 -3.10 2.98
CA GLN A 246 12.77 -4.13 2.57
C GLN A 246 12.81 -4.30 1.05
N VAL A 247 11.66 -4.16 0.37
CA VAL A 247 11.60 -4.11 -1.09
C VAL A 247 12.42 -2.92 -1.60
N LEU A 248 12.15 -1.71 -1.11
CA LEU A 248 12.87 -0.50 -1.50
C LEU A 248 14.39 -0.56 -1.23
N GLU A 249 14.82 -1.24 -0.17
CA GLU A 249 16.25 -1.47 0.12
C GLU A 249 16.91 -2.44 -0.87
N LEU A 250 16.21 -3.51 -1.29
CA LEU A 250 16.75 -4.51 -2.21
C LEU A 250 16.78 -4.08 -3.68
N MET A 251 15.77 -3.34 -4.14
CA MET A 251 15.56 -3.05 -5.57
C MET A 251 16.77 -2.41 -6.28
N PRO A 252 17.46 -1.37 -5.75
CA PRO A 252 18.63 -0.79 -6.41
C PRO A 252 19.73 -1.82 -6.70
N ARG A 253 19.90 -2.81 -5.81
CA ARG A 253 20.91 -3.85 -5.95
C ARG A 253 20.53 -4.89 -7.00
N LEU A 254 19.27 -5.32 -7.01
CA LEU A 254 18.77 -6.33 -7.95
C LEU A 254 18.82 -5.78 -9.39
N VAL A 255 18.29 -4.58 -9.63
CA VAL A 255 18.30 -3.94 -10.96
C VAL A 255 19.74 -3.73 -11.46
N ALA A 256 20.64 -3.20 -10.63
CA ALA A 256 22.03 -2.97 -11.00
C ALA A 256 22.85 -4.26 -11.23
N MET A 257 22.36 -5.42 -10.78
CA MET A 257 22.92 -6.73 -11.12
C MET A 257 22.38 -7.23 -12.46
N ASP A 258 21.09 -7.05 -12.70
CA ASP A 258 20.43 -7.46 -13.93
C ASP A 258 20.90 -6.67 -15.14
N ASP A 259 21.16 -5.37 -15.00
CA ASP A 259 21.74 -4.56 -16.07
C ASP A 259 23.16 -5.03 -16.43
N LYS A 260 23.96 -5.47 -15.46
CA LYS A 260 25.28 -6.08 -15.72
C LYS A 260 25.16 -7.41 -16.46
N VAL A 261 24.17 -8.23 -16.09
CA VAL A 261 23.88 -9.48 -16.81
C VAL A 261 23.45 -9.18 -18.25
N LYS A 262 22.49 -8.27 -18.46
CA LYS A 262 21.99 -7.88 -19.79
C LYS A 262 23.13 -7.41 -20.69
N VAL A 263 24.03 -6.55 -20.17
CA VAL A 263 25.21 -6.05 -20.89
C VAL A 263 26.20 -7.17 -21.21
N ALA A 264 26.53 -8.04 -20.26
CA ALA A 264 27.47 -9.13 -20.51
C ALA A 264 26.92 -10.14 -21.54
N VAL A 265 25.63 -10.48 -21.45
CA VAL A 265 24.96 -11.39 -22.40
C VAL A 265 24.87 -10.76 -23.79
N SER A 266 24.57 -9.46 -23.92
CA SER A 266 24.57 -8.78 -25.22
C SER A 266 25.95 -8.65 -25.85
N GLN A 267 27.02 -8.80 -25.06
CA GLN A 267 28.42 -8.88 -25.49
C GLN A 267 28.88 -10.32 -25.78
N GLY A 268 28.00 -11.32 -25.71
CA GLY A 268 28.28 -12.71 -26.05
C GLY A 268 28.69 -13.63 -24.89
N MET A 269 28.64 -13.14 -23.63
CA MET A 269 28.82 -14.02 -22.47
C MET A 269 27.63 -15.00 -22.34
N SER A 270 27.89 -16.23 -21.92
CA SER A 270 26.80 -17.18 -21.62
C SER A 270 25.94 -16.68 -20.45
N VAL A 271 24.64 -16.96 -20.47
CA VAL A 271 23.72 -16.60 -19.38
C VAL A 271 24.15 -17.27 -18.06
N PHE A 272 24.69 -18.49 -18.13
CA PHE A 272 25.20 -19.22 -16.96
C PHE A 272 26.38 -18.48 -16.30
N ASP A 273 27.37 -18.06 -17.10
CA ASP A 273 28.55 -17.36 -16.59
C ASP A 273 28.18 -15.95 -16.10
N ALA A 274 27.29 -15.24 -16.81
CA ALA A 274 26.80 -13.93 -16.38
C ALA A 274 26.05 -14.01 -15.04
N PHE A 275 25.14 -14.97 -14.87
CA PHE A 275 24.48 -15.20 -13.57
C PHE A 275 25.47 -15.61 -12.48
N LYS A 276 26.43 -16.50 -12.78
CA LYS A 276 27.48 -16.91 -11.83
C LYS A 276 28.37 -15.73 -11.41
N GLN A 277 28.68 -14.81 -12.32
CA GLN A 277 29.54 -13.65 -12.06
C GLN A 277 28.80 -12.52 -11.32
N PHE A 278 27.57 -12.21 -11.70
CA PHE A 278 26.85 -11.02 -11.23
C PHE A 278 25.72 -11.29 -10.22
N ARG A 279 25.09 -12.48 -10.22
CA ARG A 279 23.99 -12.84 -9.31
C ARG A 279 24.38 -13.76 -8.15
N ALA A 280 25.50 -14.47 -8.19
CA ALA A 280 25.89 -15.45 -7.15
C ALA A 280 26.25 -14.89 -5.76
N LYS A 281 26.07 -13.58 -5.49
CA LYS A 281 26.38 -12.91 -4.22
C LYS A 281 25.14 -12.35 -3.49
N VAL A 282 23.94 -12.84 -3.80
CA VAL A 282 22.64 -12.41 -3.22
C VAL A 282 21.75 -13.58 -2.83
#